data_AF-A0A6I1R769-F1
#
_entry.id   AF-A0A6I1R769-F1
#
_cell.length_a   1.000
_cell.length_b   1.000
_cell.length_c   1.000
_cell.angle_alpha   90.00
_cell.angle_beta   90.00
_cell.angle_gamma   90.00
#
_symmetry.space_group_name_H-M   'P 1'
#
loop_
_entity.id
_entity.type
_entity.pdbx_description
1 polymer ?
#
loop_
_entity_poly.entity_id
_entity_poly.type
_entity_poly.pdbx_seq_one_letter_code
_entity_poly.pdbx_strand_id
1 'polypeptide(L)'
;MATILSSVEKTHRVVIVDETHQSCGVAAEIAARIAESGFDKLKTRIRRVATLDVPVPFSPPLEDYIGPSESRITEAIRAALA
;
A
#
# COMPACT_ATOMS: atom_id res chain seq x y z
N MET A 1 6.07 14.30 -3.99
CA MET A 1 4.59 14.14 -4.05
C MET A 1 4.02 14.45 -5.42
N ALA A 2 4.49 15.49 -6.13
CA ALA A 2 4.00 15.85 -7.48
C ALA A 2 3.87 14.66 -8.45
N THR A 3 4.90 13.80 -8.56
CA THR A 3 4.88 12.61 -9.44
C THR A 3 3.78 11.60 -9.07
N ILE A 4 3.59 11.35 -7.78
CA ILE A 4 2.59 10.38 -7.29
C ILE A 4 1.19 10.93 -7.58
N LEU A 5 0.93 12.20 -7.25
CA LEU A 5 -0.37 12.84 -7.48
C LEU A 5 -0.73 12.89 -8.98
N SER A 6 0.24 13.19 -9.86
CA SER A 6 0.03 13.15 -11.31
C SER A 6 -0.35 11.74 -11.80
N SER A 7 0.29 10.69 -11.25
CA SER A 7 -0.08 9.30 -11.56
C SER A 7 -1.48 8.96 -11.05
N VAL A 8 -1.79 9.33 -9.80
CA VAL A 8 -3.11 9.13 -9.18
C VAL A 8 -4.20 9.85 -9.95
N GLU A 9 -3.95 11.06 -10.45
CA GLU A 9 -4.91 11.78 -11.29
C GLU A 9 -5.24 11.05 -12.59
N LYS A 10 -4.25 10.36 -13.17
CA LYS A 10 -4.43 9.55 -14.39
C LYS A 10 -5.17 8.24 -14.11
N THR A 11 -4.87 7.56 -13.02
CA THR A 11 -5.40 6.20 -12.73
C THR A 11 -6.62 6.20 -11.81
N HIS A 12 -6.81 7.26 -11.04
CA HIS A 12 -7.79 7.44 -9.97
C HIS A 12 -7.76 6.36 -8.87
N ARG A 13 -6.69 5.58 -8.80
CA ARG A 13 -6.55 4.41 -7.92
C ARG A 13 -5.10 4.28 -7.50
N VAL A 14 -4.87 3.82 -6.27
CA VAL A 14 -3.52 3.63 -5.73
C VAL A 14 -3.43 2.42 -4.82
N VAL A 15 -2.36 1.65 -5.02
CA VAL A 15 -1.90 0.59 -4.13
C VAL A 15 -0.47 0.92 -3.75
N ILE A 16 -0.16 0.94 -2.46
CA ILE A 16 1.18 1.22 -1.94
C ILE A 16 1.74 -0.07 -1.35
N VAL A 17 2.97 -0.41 -1.71
CA VAL A 17 3.68 -1.59 -1.21
C VAL A 17 4.89 -1.12 -0.40
N ASP A 18 5.09 -1.71 0.78
CA ASP A 18 6.15 -1.34 1.72
C ASP A 18 6.58 -2.57 2.53
N GLU A 19 7.88 -2.81 2.68
CA GLU A 19 8.39 -3.96 3.44
C GLU A 19 8.44 -3.70 4.95
N THR A 20 8.20 -2.46 5.39
CA THR A 20 8.05 -2.14 6.81
C THR A 20 6.66 -2.53 7.33
N HIS A 21 6.52 -2.47 8.65
CA HIS A 21 5.25 -2.77 9.32
C HIS A 21 4.10 -1.87 8.83
N GLN A 22 2.90 -2.43 8.81
CA GLN A 22 1.69 -1.73 8.38
C GLN A 22 1.40 -0.50 9.23
N SER A 23 1.74 -0.54 10.51
CA SER A 23 1.67 0.59 11.43
C SER A 23 2.93 1.44 11.36
N CYS A 24 2.75 2.76 11.30
CA CYS A 24 3.84 3.76 11.33
C CYS A 24 4.91 3.63 10.22
N GLY A 25 4.68 2.84 9.17
CA GLY A 25 5.56 2.70 8.00
C GLY A 25 5.43 3.84 6.98
N VAL A 26 6.29 3.82 5.95
CA VAL A 26 6.34 4.84 4.89
C VAL A 26 5.05 4.85 4.07
N ALA A 27 4.44 3.68 3.88
CA ALA A 27 3.15 3.57 3.20
C ALA A 27 2.03 4.37 3.91
N ALA A 28 2.09 4.53 5.23
CA ALA A 28 1.12 5.33 5.96
C ALA A 28 1.26 6.82 5.63
N GLU A 29 2.48 7.33 5.61
CA GLU A 29 2.77 8.73 5.28
C GLU A 29 2.40 9.05 3.82
N ILE A 30 2.74 8.16 2.87
CA ILE A 30 2.36 8.34 1.47
C ILE A 30 0.82 8.35 1.34
N ALA A 31 0.12 7.44 2.01
CA ALA A 31 -1.35 7.40 1.98
C ALA A 31 -1.97 8.68 2.57
N ALA A 32 -1.45 9.16 3.70
CA ALA A 32 -1.91 10.40 4.33
C ALA A 32 -1.75 11.59 3.38
N ARG A 33 -0.57 11.78 2.79
CA ARG A 33 -0.31 12.89 1.86
C ARG A 33 -1.14 12.83 0.58
N ILE A 34 -1.42 11.63 0.06
CA ILE A 34 -2.34 11.47 -1.09
C ILE A 34 -3.76 11.88 -0.67
N ALA A 35 -4.21 11.46 0.51
CA ALA A 35 -5.53 11.84 1.01
C ALA A 35 -5.63 13.35 1.26
N GLU A 36 -4.61 13.99 1.84
CA GLU A 36 -4.62 15.44 2.09
C GLU A 36 -4.64 16.26 0.80
N SER A 37 -3.86 15.85 -0.21
CA SER A 37 -3.60 16.66 -1.41
C SER A 37 -4.33 16.20 -2.68
N GLY A 38 -5.06 15.09 -2.63
CA GLY A 38 -5.64 14.48 -3.84
C GLY A 38 -6.78 13.50 -3.57
N PHE A 39 -7.51 13.65 -2.46
CA PHE A 39 -8.67 12.81 -2.14
C PHE A 39 -9.76 12.88 -3.22
N ASP A 40 -10.01 14.06 -3.77
CA ASP A 40 -10.94 14.33 -4.86
C ASP A 40 -10.59 13.58 -6.17
N LYS A 41 -9.32 13.21 -6.33
CA LYS A 41 -8.83 12.48 -7.51
C LYS A 41 -9.03 10.97 -7.41
N LEU A 42 -9.41 10.43 -6.25
CA LEU A 42 -9.55 8.99 -6.02
C LEU A 42 -10.96 8.49 -6.33
N LYS A 43 -11.06 7.41 -7.11
CA LYS A 43 -12.33 6.67 -7.34
C LYS A 43 -12.58 5.57 -6.31
N THR A 44 -11.55 5.15 -5.59
CA THR A 44 -11.61 4.08 -4.57
C THR A 44 -10.64 4.39 -3.43
N ARG A 45 -10.80 3.68 -2.31
CA ARG A 45 -9.92 3.84 -1.14
C ARG A 45 -8.48 3.47 -1.47
N ILE A 46 -7.52 4.18 -0.87
CA ILE A 46 -6.10 3.84 -0.92
C ILE A 46 -5.89 2.46 -0.28
N ARG A 47 -5.22 1.56 -0.99
CA ARG A 47 -4.85 0.23 -0.47
C ARG A 47 -3.37 0.24 -0.09
N ARG A 48 -3.02 -0.41 1.02
CA ARG A 48 -1.63 -0.60 1.45
C ARG A 48 -1.36 -2.10 1.62
N VAL A 49 -0.25 -2.57 1.09
CA VAL A 49 0.27 -3.93 1.27
C VAL A 49 1.61 -3.78 1.98
N ALA A 50 1.63 -4.20 3.25
CA ALA A 50 2.78 -4.03 4.11
C ALA A 50 3.03 -5.28 4.95
N THR A 51 4.20 -5.34 5.59
CA THR A 51 4.51 -6.39 6.54
C THR A 51 3.53 -6.35 7.71
N LEU A 52 3.07 -7.52 8.17
CA LEU A 52 2.14 -7.59 9.30
C LEU A 52 2.77 -6.98 10.57
N ASP A 53 1.95 -6.45 11.47
CA ASP A 53 2.40 -5.82 12.73
C ASP A 53 2.78 -6.88 13.78
N VAL A 54 3.80 -7.67 13.47
CA VAL A 54 4.34 -8.74 14.33
C VAL A 54 5.87 -8.70 14.31
N PRO A 55 6.57 -9.11 15.38
CA PRO A 55 8.03 -9.25 15.33
C PRO A 55 8.45 -10.17 14.20
N VAL A 56 9.52 -9.79 13.48
CA VAL A 56 10.05 -10.58 12.37
C VAL A 56 10.50 -11.95 12.88
N PRO A 57 9.91 -13.05 12.39
CA PRO A 57 10.26 -14.40 12.83
C PRO A 57 11.58 -14.84 12.20
N PHE A 58 12.33 -15.68 12.89
CA PHE A 58 13.58 -16.27 12.36
C PHE A 58 13.33 -17.35 11.29
N SER A 59 12.13 -17.96 11.29
CA SER A 59 11.79 -19.03 10.36
C SER A 59 11.53 -18.45 8.97
N PRO A 60 12.28 -18.86 7.91
CA PRO A 60 12.09 -18.29 6.58
C PRO A 60 10.66 -18.38 6.04
N PRO A 61 9.94 -19.52 6.18
CA PRO A 61 8.54 -19.59 5.76
C PRO A 61 7.62 -18.61 6.49
N LEU A 62 7.93 -18.25 7.75
CA LEU A 62 7.14 -17.29 8.51
C LEU A 62 7.53 -15.85 8.16
N GLU A 63 8.79 -15.60 7.82
CA GLU A 63 9.26 -14.29 7.36
C GLU A 63 8.60 -13.93 6.02
N ASP A 64 8.61 -14.88 5.07
CA ASP A 64 7.92 -14.75 3.78
C ASP A 64 6.40 -14.52 3.95
N TYR A 65 5.79 -15.15 4.96
CA TYR A 65 4.35 -15.03 5.23
C TYR A 65 3.95 -13.63 5.71
N ILE A 66 4.78 -13.00 6.56
CA ILE A 66 4.44 -11.68 7.11
C ILE A 66 4.67 -10.57 6.10
N GLY A 67 5.64 -10.74 5.20
CA GLY A 67 6.04 -9.75 4.21
C GLY A 67 5.03 -9.54 3.08
N PRO A 68 5.21 -8.49 2.26
CA PRO A 68 4.49 -8.35 1.00
C PRO A 68 4.77 -9.54 0.07
N SER A 69 3.74 -10.04 -0.58
CA SER A 69 3.86 -11.13 -1.55
C SER A 69 3.09 -10.81 -2.83
N GLU A 70 3.46 -11.45 -3.94
CA GLU A 70 2.81 -11.25 -5.25
C GLU A 70 1.29 -11.47 -5.17
N SER A 71 0.85 -12.46 -4.41
CA SER A 71 -0.56 -12.77 -4.20
C SER A 71 -1.29 -11.63 -3.49
N ARG A 72 -0.73 -11.11 -2.39
CA ARG A 72 -1.29 -9.98 -1.62
C ARG A 72 -1.34 -8.70 -2.46
N ILE A 73 -0.30 -8.45 -3.27
CA ILE A 73 -0.24 -7.29 -4.17
C ILE A 73 -1.32 -7.40 -5.25
N THR A 74 -1.44 -8.57 -5.88
CA THR A 74 -2.43 -8.83 -6.94
C THR A 74 -3.86 -8.73 -6.42
N GLU A 75 -4.12 -9.24 -5.22
CA GLU A 75 -5.41 -9.11 -4.54
C GLU A 75 -5.76 -7.64 -4.27
N ALA A 76 -4.80 -6.86 -3.74
CA ALA A 76 -5.00 -5.44 -3.48
C ALA A 76 -5.30 -4.65 -4.75
N ILE A 77 -4.63 -4.97 -5.87
CA ILE A 77 -4.88 -4.37 -7.19
C ILE A 77 -6.29 -4.72 -7.68
N ARG A 78 -6.66 -6.01 -7.66
CA ARG A 78 -8.02 -6.45 -8.07
C ARG A 78 -9.10 -5.75 -7.25
N ALA A 79 -8.89 -5.63 -5.94
CA ALA A 79 -9.81 -4.97 -5.03
C ALA A 79 -9.86 -3.44 -5.15
N ALA A 80 -8.92 -2.83 -5.90
CA ALA A 80 -8.97 -1.42 -6.29
C ALA A 80 -9.64 -1.21 -7.66
N LEU A 81 -9.67 -2.25 -8.51
CA LEU A 81 -10.31 -2.22 -9.82
C LEU A 81 -11.83 -2.49 -9.77
N ALA A 82 -12.27 -3.30 -8.80
CA ALA A 82 -13.68 -3.54 -8.48
C ALA A 82 -14.36 -2.26 -7.98
#